data_AF-G2Z0E6-F1
#
_entry.id   AF-G2Z0E6-F1
#
_cell.length_a   1.000
_cell.length_b   1.000
_cell.length_c   1.000
_cell.angle_alpha   90.00
_cell.angle_beta   90.00
_cell.angle_gamma   90.00
#
_symmetry.space_group_name_H-M   'P 1'
#
loop_
_entity.id
_entity.type
_entity.pdbx_description
1 polymer ?
#
loop_
_entity_poly.entity_id
_entity_poly.type
_entity_poly.pdbx_seq_one_letter_code
_entity_poly.pdbx_strand_id
1 'polypeptide(L)'
;MPTIEITSMNSTGLGLNQYEFDIAFIEEKKLRSHRGLFYAELKKQRGVIIHIGNPDMKNDKDGGFFAGQIIDWDFEPCDIEIPQIDPNDPTDNWGANQQYLFKFLDKYKIDIDKILKIALDNSPIKKICFLTDYQFGPERGKTEIIYTISDFWTEHDNNGLCLNTMYEMYGR
;
A
#
# COMPACT_ATOMS: atom_id res chain seq x y z
N MET A 1 11.93 -1.35 2.53
CA MET A 1 11.03 -0.41 1.83
C MET A 1 9.59 -0.91 1.92
N PRO A 2 8.60 -0.02 2.00
CA PRO A 2 7.19 -0.40 2.12
C PRO A 2 6.65 -0.93 0.79
N THR A 3 5.75 -1.91 0.88
CA THR A 3 4.79 -2.17 -0.21
C THR A 3 3.59 -1.25 -0.03
N ILE A 4 3.01 -0.84 -1.16
CA ILE A 4 1.77 -0.08 -1.21
C ILE A 4 0.88 -0.79 -2.22
N GLU A 5 -0.30 -1.19 -1.80
CA GLU A 5 -1.18 -2.02 -2.60
C GLU A 5 -2.61 -1.50 -2.57
N ILE A 6 -3.29 -1.58 -3.72
CA ILE A 6 -4.70 -1.19 -3.87
C ILE A 6 -5.46 -2.40 -4.41
N THR A 7 -6.54 -2.77 -3.75
CA THR A 7 -7.35 -3.93 -4.14
C THR A 7 -8.70 -3.49 -4.67
N SER A 8 -9.19 -4.17 -5.70
CA SER A 8 -10.56 -4.03 -6.21
C SER A 8 -11.32 -5.33 -5.99
N MET A 9 -12.26 -5.32 -5.05
CA MET A 9 -12.96 -6.52 -4.63
C MET A 9 -13.91 -7.02 -5.72
N ASN A 10 -13.89 -8.33 -5.97
CA ASN A 10 -14.64 -9.04 -7.01
C ASN A 10 -14.38 -8.60 -8.46
N SER A 11 -13.39 -7.73 -8.71
CA SER A 11 -12.97 -7.38 -10.07
C SER A 11 -12.22 -8.53 -10.75
N THR A 12 -12.23 -8.53 -12.09
CA THR A 12 -11.49 -9.50 -12.95
C THR A 12 -10.33 -8.86 -13.72
N GLY A 13 -10.23 -7.53 -13.69
CA GLY A 13 -9.19 -6.72 -14.30
C GLY A 13 -9.54 -5.24 -14.19
N LEU A 14 -8.53 -4.37 -14.18
CA LEU A 14 -8.75 -2.91 -14.09
C LEU A 14 -8.41 -2.18 -15.39
N GLY A 15 -7.65 -2.82 -16.27
CA GLY A 15 -7.34 -2.27 -17.60
C GLY A 15 -6.44 -1.03 -17.52
N LEU A 16 -5.63 -0.93 -16.48
CA LEU A 16 -4.71 0.19 -16.29
C LEU A 16 -3.62 0.18 -17.37
N ASN A 17 -3.29 1.36 -17.88
CA ASN A 17 -2.23 1.56 -18.87
C ASN A 17 -1.05 2.30 -18.22
N GLN A 18 0.08 1.62 -18.07
CA GLN A 18 1.28 2.14 -17.38
C GLN A 18 1.80 3.47 -17.95
N TYR A 19 1.55 3.77 -19.23
CA TYR A 19 1.97 5.01 -19.87
C TYR A 19 1.16 6.25 -19.43
N GLU A 20 0.04 6.06 -18.73
CA GLU A 20 -0.82 7.16 -18.27
C GLU A 20 -0.52 7.61 -16.83
N PHE A 21 0.56 7.11 -16.23
CA PHE A 21 0.93 7.34 -14.83
C PHE A 21 2.43 7.60 -14.75
N ASP A 22 2.84 8.46 -13.83
CA ASP A 22 4.21 8.73 -13.46
C ASP A 22 4.78 7.68 -12.49
N ILE A 23 3.93 7.03 -11.69
CA ILE A 23 4.29 5.90 -10.81
C ILE A 23 4.31 4.55 -11.56
N ALA A 24 5.09 3.57 -11.08
CA ALA A 24 5.03 2.19 -11.58
C ALA A 24 3.93 1.39 -10.88
N PHE A 25 3.33 0.43 -11.56
CA PHE A 25 2.43 -0.53 -10.93
C PHE A 25 2.40 -1.90 -11.62
N ILE A 26 2.00 -2.92 -10.86
CA ILE A 26 1.74 -4.27 -11.36
C ILE A 26 0.30 -4.65 -11.02
N GLU A 27 -0.49 -5.03 -12.02
CA GLU A 27 -1.84 -5.57 -11.82
C GLU A 27 -1.80 -7.10 -11.73
N GLU A 28 -2.27 -7.66 -10.61
CA GLU A 28 -2.45 -9.09 -10.43
C GLU A 28 -3.93 -9.45 -10.24
N LYS A 29 -4.41 -10.43 -11.01
CA LYS A 29 -5.82 -10.89 -10.99
C LYS A 29 -6.17 -11.81 -9.81
N LYS A 30 -5.35 -11.79 -8.77
CA LYS A 30 -5.53 -12.54 -7.54
C LYS A 30 -5.13 -11.65 -6.38
N LEU A 31 -5.96 -11.60 -5.34
CA LEU A 31 -5.66 -10.87 -4.11
C LEU A 31 -4.58 -11.61 -3.31
N ARG A 32 -3.33 -11.34 -3.67
CA ARG A 32 -2.13 -11.84 -3.00
C ARG A 32 -1.19 -10.68 -2.79
N SER A 33 -1.07 -10.24 -1.53
CA SER A 33 -0.05 -9.27 -1.15
C SER A 33 1.35 -9.86 -1.34
N HIS A 34 2.32 -9.01 -1.66
CA HIS A 34 3.73 -9.39 -1.72
C HIS A 34 4.36 -9.57 -0.33
N ARG A 35 3.65 -9.16 0.72
CA ARG A 35 4.09 -9.32 2.11
C ARG A 35 3.00 -9.94 3.00
N GLY A 36 3.39 -10.27 4.22
CA GLY A 36 2.67 -11.22 5.07
C GLY A 36 1.48 -10.63 5.83
N LEU A 37 1.48 -9.34 6.15
CA LEU A 37 0.58 -8.78 7.18
C LEU A 37 -0.91 -8.99 6.89
N PHE A 38 -1.32 -8.86 5.63
CA PHE A 38 -2.72 -8.98 5.20
C PHE A 38 -2.96 -10.16 4.24
N TYR A 39 -1.96 -11.03 4.08
CA TYR A 39 -2.00 -12.11 3.08
C TYR A 39 -3.14 -13.10 3.34
N ALA A 40 -3.36 -13.47 4.61
CA ALA A 40 -4.37 -14.46 4.99
C ALA A 40 -5.80 -13.95 4.74
N GLU A 41 -6.03 -12.66 4.96
CA GLU A 41 -7.28 -11.95 4.72
C GLU A 41 -7.55 -11.87 3.22
N LEU A 42 -6.59 -11.36 2.45
CA LEU A 42 -6.72 -11.15 1.00
C LEU A 42 -6.92 -12.46 0.25
N LYS A 43 -6.21 -13.53 0.63
CA LYS A 43 -6.31 -14.85 -0.02
C LYS A 43 -7.70 -15.48 0.07
N LYS A 44 -8.54 -15.08 1.04
CA LYS A 44 -9.92 -15.56 1.19
C LYS A 44 -10.90 -14.84 0.26
N GLN A 45 -10.49 -13.72 -0.33
CA GLN A 45 -11.31 -12.87 -1.17
C GLN A 45 -11.01 -13.10 -2.66
N ARG A 46 -11.87 -12.56 -3.52
CA ARG A 46 -11.66 -12.51 -4.98
C ARG A 46 -11.53 -11.06 -5.42
N GLY A 47 -10.73 -10.81 -6.44
CA GLY A 47 -10.51 -9.47 -6.94
C GLY A 47 -9.17 -9.31 -7.64
N VAL A 48 -8.85 -8.06 -7.92
CA VAL A 48 -7.57 -7.61 -8.48
C VAL A 48 -6.81 -6.85 -7.42
N ILE A 49 -5.48 -7.02 -7.37
CA ILE A 49 -4.58 -6.20 -6.58
C ILE A 49 -3.63 -5.45 -7.52
N ILE A 50 -3.39 -4.19 -7.20
CA ILE A 50 -2.43 -3.32 -7.86
C ILE A 50 -1.31 -3.09 -6.85
N HIS A 51 -0.11 -3.51 -7.20
CA HIS A 51 1.09 -3.16 -6.45
C HIS A 51 1.60 -1.84 -6.99
N ILE A 52 1.79 -0.84 -6.12
CA ILE A 52 2.37 0.45 -6.48
C ILE A 52 3.87 0.41 -6.20
N GLY A 53 4.66 0.92 -7.14
CA GLY A 53 6.12 0.94 -7.07
C GLY A 53 6.71 2.30 -7.44
N ASN A 54 8.01 2.40 -7.20
CA ASN A 54 8.78 3.58 -7.58
C ASN A 54 8.70 3.86 -9.09
N PRO A 55 8.73 5.13 -9.52
CA PRO A 55 8.68 5.48 -10.94
C PRO A 55 9.75 4.81 -11.83
N ASP A 56 10.94 4.58 -11.30
CA ASP A 56 12.05 3.93 -12.00
C ASP A 56 11.80 2.44 -12.29
N MET A 57 10.88 1.80 -11.57
CA MET A 57 10.55 0.38 -11.72
C MET A 57 9.68 0.06 -12.92
N LYS A 58 9.19 1.05 -13.69
CA LYS A 58 8.37 0.79 -14.89
C LYS A 58 9.04 -0.13 -15.91
N ASN A 59 10.38 -0.12 -15.94
CA ASN A 59 11.18 -0.88 -16.88
C ASN A 59 11.97 -2.01 -16.21
N ASP A 60 11.92 -2.13 -14.89
CA ASP A 60 12.68 -3.13 -14.14
C ASP A 60 11.81 -4.39 -13.96
N LYS A 61 12.27 -5.50 -14.53
CA LYS A 61 11.56 -6.80 -14.49
C LYS A 61 12.20 -7.79 -13.53
N ASP A 62 13.41 -7.50 -13.04
CA ASP A 62 14.24 -8.44 -12.30
C ASP A 62 14.59 -7.94 -10.88
N GLY A 63 14.37 -6.65 -10.60
CA GLY A 63 14.53 -6.03 -9.29
C GLY A 63 13.36 -6.24 -8.33
N GLY A 64 13.58 -5.89 -7.05
CA GLY A 64 12.51 -5.87 -6.05
C GLY A 64 11.51 -4.73 -6.34
N PHE A 65 10.22 -4.96 -6.07
CA PHE A 65 9.15 -3.99 -6.32
C PHE A 65 8.68 -3.33 -5.00
N PHE A 66 8.83 -2.01 -4.87
CA PHE A 66 8.52 -1.26 -3.64
C PHE A 66 8.30 0.23 -3.93
N ALA A 67 7.69 0.96 -2.98
CA ALA A 67 7.18 2.32 -3.18
C ALA A 67 7.87 3.40 -2.32
N GLY A 68 9.16 3.24 -2.01
CA GLY A 68 9.88 4.18 -1.15
C GLY A 68 10.06 5.58 -1.74
N GLN A 69 10.18 5.74 -3.06
CA GLN A 69 10.41 7.04 -3.71
C GLN A 69 9.17 7.91 -3.84
N ILE A 70 7.98 7.36 -3.52
CA ILE A 70 6.72 8.11 -3.59
C ILE A 70 6.23 8.58 -2.22
N ILE A 71 6.94 8.19 -1.15
CA ILE A 71 6.65 8.59 0.23
C ILE A 71 7.45 9.84 0.59
N ASP A 72 6.80 10.75 1.29
CA ASP A 72 7.43 11.87 1.98
C ASP A 72 8.00 11.39 3.32
N TRP A 73 9.28 11.01 3.31
CA TRP A 73 9.97 10.54 4.51
C TRP A 73 10.30 11.67 5.50
N ASP A 74 10.22 12.93 5.06
CA ASP A 74 10.45 14.10 5.92
C ASP A 74 9.21 14.45 6.76
N PHE A 75 8.05 13.84 6.44
CA PHE A 75 6.81 14.04 7.20
C PHE A 75 6.89 13.50 8.63
N GLU A 76 7.42 12.29 8.80
CA GLU A 76 7.67 11.67 10.10
C GLU A 76 9.13 11.18 10.13
N PRO A 77 10.10 12.10 10.31
CA PRO A 77 11.51 11.76 10.27
C PRO A 77 11.85 10.88 11.47
N CYS A 78 12.52 9.76 11.21
CA CYS A 78 12.95 8.82 12.22
C CYS A 78 14.29 8.20 11.81
N ASP A 79 15.19 8.05 12.78
CA ASP A 79 16.39 7.25 12.62
C ASP A 79 16.00 5.77 12.76
N ILE A 80 16.09 5.03 11.66
CA ILE A 80 15.79 3.60 11.66
C ILE A 80 16.98 2.82 12.23
N GLU A 81 16.77 2.20 13.38
CA GLU A 81 17.70 1.25 13.97
C GLU A 81 17.56 -0.10 13.25
N ILE A 82 18.63 -0.52 12.59
CA ILE A 82 18.71 -1.85 11.97
C ILE A 82 19.00 -2.87 13.09
N PRO A 83 18.07 -3.78 13.39
CA PRO A 83 18.26 -4.72 14.48
C PRO A 83 19.41 -5.68 14.17
N GLN A 84 20.17 -6.05 15.20
CA GLN A 84 21.08 -7.18 15.12
C GLN A 84 20.25 -8.45 15.32
N ILE A 85 20.03 -9.20 14.25
CA ILE A 85 19.29 -10.46 14.28
C ILE A 85 20.24 -11.53 14.86
N ASP A 86 19.92 -12.06 16.04
CA ASP A 86 20.58 -13.27 16.55
C ASP A 86 19.65 -14.46 16.26
N PRO A 87 20.02 -15.36 15.33
CA PRO A 87 19.19 -16.51 14.98
C PRO A 87 18.94 -17.48 16.15
N ASN A 88 19.58 -17.29 17.31
CA ASN A 88 19.37 -18.07 18.53
C ASN A 88 18.53 -17.34 19.60
N ASP A 89 18.15 -16.07 19.39
CA ASP A 89 17.35 -15.29 20.33
C ASP A 89 15.87 -15.28 19.90
N PRO A 90 14.96 -15.93 20.64
CA PRO A 90 13.53 -15.97 20.31
C PRO A 90 12.82 -14.62 20.52
N THR A 91 13.49 -13.61 21.08
CA THR A 91 12.95 -12.26 21.26
C THR A 91 13.17 -11.34 20.06
N ASP A 92 13.69 -11.88 18.94
CA ASP A 92 13.99 -11.19 17.68
C ASP A 92 13.11 -9.95 17.47
N ASN A 93 13.66 -8.80 17.85
CA ASN A 93 13.07 -7.54 17.50
C ASN A 93 13.48 -7.26 16.05
N TRP A 94 12.64 -7.66 15.09
CA TRP A 94 12.87 -7.46 13.65
C TRP A 94 12.84 -5.98 13.21
N GLY A 95 12.88 -5.05 14.17
CA GLY A 95 12.92 -3.61 13.94
C GLY A 95 11.53 -2.99 13.73
N ALA A 96 10.45 -3.69 14.05
CA ALA A 96 9.11 -3.11 13.98
C ALA A 96 8.92 -1.96 14.97
N ASN A 97 7.83 -1.19 14.80
CA ASN A 97 7.39 -0.13 15.71
C ASN A 97 8.32 1.09 15.79
N GLN A 98 9.01 1.44 14.70
CA GLN A 98 9.90 2.61 14.63
C GLN A 98 9.27 3.80 13.91
N GLN A 99 8.43 3.55 12.90
CA GLN A 99 7.73 4.59 12.13
C GLN A 99 6.26 4.21 11.98
N TYR A 100 5.36 5.19 12.05
CA TYR A 100 3.93 4.92 12.22
C TYR A 100 3.09 5.57 11.14
N LEU A 101 3.47 6.75 10.67
CA LEU A 101 2.71 7.57 9.76
C LEU A 101 3.52 7.88 8.51
N PHE A 102 2.82 8.10 7.40
CA PHE A 102 3.44 8.55 6.17
C PHE A 102 2.49 9.45 5.38
N LYS A 103 3.08 10.25 4.49
CA LYS A 103 2.39 10.90 3.39
C LYS A 103 3.01 10.51 2.07
N PHE A 104 2.25 10.63 1.01
CA PHE A 104 2.74 10.63 -0.35
C PHE A 104 3.31 12.00 -0.70
N LEU A 105 4.36 12.00 -1.53
CA LEU A 105 4.81 13.22 -2.19
C LEU A 105 3.68 13.77 -3.08
N ASP A 106 3.42 15.07 -2.97
CA ASP A 106 2.27 15.73 -3.63
C ASP A 106 2.14 15.43 -5.12
N LYS A 107 3.28 15.37 -5.84
CA LYS A 107 3.32 15.09 -7.28
C LYS A 107 2.72 13.75 -7.68
N TYR A 108 2.64 12.77 -6.78
CA TYR A 108 2.09 11.44 -7.07
C TYR A 108 0.64 11.25 -6.60
N LYS A 109 0.08 12.21 -5.84
CA LYS A 109 -1.30 12.10 -5.33
C LYS A 109 -2.33 11.90 -6.45
N ILE A 110 -2.14 12.60 -7.57
CA ILE A 110 -3.06 12.54 -8.72
C ILE A 110 -3.12 11.12 -9.31
N ASP A 111 -1.97 10.46 -9.47
CA ASP A 111 -1.89 9.11 -10.01
C ASP A 111 -2.55 8.10 -9.07
N ILE A 112 -2.23 8.19 -7.77
CA ILE A 112 -2.79 7.30 -6.75
C ILE A 112 -4.31 7.46 -6.68
N ASP A 113 -4.80 8.70 -6.71
CA ASP A 113 -6.24 9.01 -6.72
C ASP A 113 -6.93 8.43 -7.95
N LYS A 114 -6.31 8.57 -9.13
CA LYS A 114 -6.81 7.98 -10.37
C LYS A 114 -6.90 6.45 -10.26
N ILE A 115 -5.88 5.79 -9.70
CA ILE A 115 -5.91 4.33 -9.48
C ILE A 115 -6.99 3.93 -8.48
N LEU A 116 -7.13 4.63 -7.35
CA LEU A 116 -8.18 4.36 -6.36
C LEU A 116 -9.58 4.44 -7.00
N LYS A 117 -9.83 5.47 -7.79
CA LYS A 117 -11.10 5.66 -8.51
C LYS A 117 -11.37 4.55 -9.51
N ILE A 118 -10.38 4.20 -10.35
CA ILE A 118 -10.51 3.11 -11.32
C ILE A 118 -10.76 1.77 -10.60
N ALA A 119 -10.04 1.49 -9.51
CA ALA A 119 -10.22 0.29 -8.71
C ALA A 119 -11.64 0.23 -8.11
N LEU A 120 -12.16 1.35 -7.62
CA LEU A 120 -13.50 1.43 -7.05
C LEU A 120 -14.60 1.26 -8.10
N ASP A 121 -14.45 1.90 -9.26
CA ASP A 121 -15.40 1.83 -10.35
C ASP A 121 -15.54 0.41 -10.88
N ASN A 122 -14.43 -0.31 -10.99
CA ASN A 122 -14.37 -1.69 -11.45
C ASN A 122 -14.70 -2.73 -10.36
N SER A 123 -14.85 -2.34 -9.10
CA SER A 123 -15.34 -3.25 -8.07
C SER A 123 -16.85 -3.43 -8.22
N PRO A 124 -17.36 -4.65 -8.51
CA PRO A 124 -18.81 -4.88 -8.63
C PRO A 124 -19.58 -4.64 -7.33
N ILE A 125 -18.89 -4.70 -6.19
CA ILE A 125 -19.47 -4.46 -4.86
C ILE A 125 -19.09 -3.11 -4.29
N LYS A 126 -18.48 -2.23 -5.10
CA LYS A 126 -18.02 -0.89 -4.71
C LYS A 126 -17.19 -0.90 -3.44
N LYS A 127 -16.27 -1.85 -3.33
CA LYS A 127 -15.33 -1.97 -2.21
C LYS A 127 -13.90 -2.08 -2.73
N ILE A 128 -13.04 -1.25 -2.18
CA ILE A 128 -11.58 -1.34 -2.35
C ILE A 128 -10.91 -1.35 -0.99
N CYS A 129 -9.68 -1.87 -0.95
CA CYS A 129 -8.79 -1.62 0.18
C CYS A 129 -7.49 -1.01 -0.32
N PHE A 130 -7.00 0.00 0.39
CA PHE A 130 -5.62 0.47 0.30
C PHE A 130 -4.84 -0.12 1.47
N LEU A 131 -3.64 -0.64 1.25
CA LEU A 131 -2.82 -1.15 2.34
C LEU A 131 -1.33 -0.90 2.13
N THR A 132 -0.61 -0.90 3.24
CA THR A 132 0.86 -0.87 3.25
C THR A 132 1.40 -2.01 4.11
N ASP A 133 2.57 -2.54 3.75
CA ASP A 133 3.34 -3.45 4.61
C ASP A 133 4.81 -3.04 4.62
N TYR A 134 5.29 -2.64 5.80
CA TYR A 134 6.58 -2.06 6.06
C TYR A 134 7.21 -2.67 7.32
N GLN A 135 8.44 -3.14 7.20
CA GLN A 135 9.11 -3.89 8.28
C GLN A 135 9.37 -3.06 9.54
N PHE A 136 9.55 -1.74 9.39
CA PHE A 136 9.77 -0.83 10.51
C PHE A 136 8.47 -0.15 10.98
N GLY A 137 7.34 -0.47 10.32
CA GLY A 137 6.00 -0.05 10.68
C GLY A 137 5.48 -0.74 11.94
N PRO A 138 4.23 -0.47 12.36
CA PRO A 138 3.57 -1.21 13.43
C PRO A 138 3.65 -2.72 13.23
N GLU A 139 4.12 -3.47 14.22
CA GLU A 139 4.32 -4.92 14.11
C GLU A 139 3.03 -5.66 13.73
N ARG A 140 1.90 -5.17 14.25
CA ARG A 140 0.59 -5.75 14.00
C ARG A 140 -0.15 -4.91 12.98
N GLY A 141 -0.55 -5.57 11.90
CA GLY A 141 -1.46 -4.99 10.93
C GLY A 141 -2.81 -4.65 11.58
N LYS A 142 -3.37 -3.50 11.22
CA LYS A 142 -4.75 -3.14 11.59
C LYS A 142 -5.61 -2.91 10.35
N THR A 143 -6.91 -3.07 10.51
CA THR A 143 -7.89 -2.72 9.46
C THR A 143 -8.76 -1.58 9.95
N GLU A 144 -8.92 -0.56 9.12
CA GLU A 144 -9.74 0.61 9.41
C GLU A 144 -10.70 0.88 8.26
N ILE A 145 -11.87 1.40 8.57
CA ILE A 145 -12.84 1.84 7.56
C ILE A 145 -12.68 3.35 7.39
N ILE A 146 -12.29 3.77 6.20
CA ILE A 146 -12.24 5.17 5.78
C ILE A 146 -13.19 5.30 4.60
N TYR A 147 -14.44 5.64 4.90
CA TYR A 147 -15.60 5.31 4.05
C TYR A 147 -15.44 5.69 2.57
N THR A 148 -14.83 6.82 2.25
CA THR A 148 -14.66 7.30 0.88
C THR A 148 -13.21 7.62 0.53
N ILE A 149 -12.90 7.68 -0.77
CA ILE A 149 -11.60 8.18 -1.27
C ILE A 149 -11.36 9.63 -0.80
N SER A 150 -12.42 10.43 -0.63
CA SER A 150 -12.28 11.78 -0.09
C SER A 150 -11.86 11.78 1.38
N ASP A 151 -12.40 10.86 2.18
CA ASP A 151 -12.00 10.70 3.58
C ASP A 151 -10.54 10.25 3.66
N PHE A 152 -10.13 9.32 2.78
CA PHE A 152 -8.74 8.86 2.66
C PHE A 152 -7.78 10.03 2.42
N TRP A 153 -8.08 10.89 1.44
CA TRP A 153 -7.24 12.05 1.18
C TRP A 153 -7.30 13.10 2.29
N THR A 154 -8.44 13.24 2.97
CA THR A 154 -8.57 14.14 4.12
C THR A 154 -7.68 13.70 5.27
N GLU A 155 -7.66 12.39 5.59
CA GLU A 155 -6.79 11.83 6.63
C GLU A 155 -5.32 11.97 6.25
N HIS A 156 -4.99 11.60 5.01
CA HIS A 156 -3.65 11.79 4.44
C HIS A 156 -3.18 13.24 4.57
N ASP A 157 -4.01 14.21 4.20
CA ASP A 157 -3.59 15.61 4.15
C ASP A 157 -3.48 16.24 5.54
N ASN A 158 -4.37 15.88 6.47
CA ASN A 158 -4.39 16.43 7.82
C ASN A 158 -3.36 15.76 8.75
N ASN A 159 -3.36 14.43 8.79
CA ASN A 159 -2.65 13.65 9.81
C ASN A 159 -1.59 12.71 9.22
N GLY A 160 -1.68 12.41 7.92
CA GLY A 160 -0.95 11.29 7.32
C GLY A 160 -1.69 9.97 7.52
N LEU A 161 -1.25 8.94 6.81
CA LEU A 161 -1.83 7.59 6.89
C LEU A 161 -0.97 6.70 7.77
N CYS A 162 -1.58 5.76 8.48
CA CYS A 162 -0.86 4.78 9.26
C CYS A 162 -0.20 3.73 8.36
N LEU A 163 1.09 3.50 8.57
CA LEU A 163 1.81 2.33 8.07
C LEU A 163 1.18 1.05 8.65
N ASN A 164 1.36 -0.06 7.94
CA ASN A 164 0.85 -1.38 8.30
C ASN A 164 -0.66 -1.38 8.59
N THR A 165 -1.41 -0.59 7.83
CA THR A 165 -2.87 -0.48 7.94
C THR A 165 -3.53 -0.83 6.60
N MET A 166 -4.61 -1.61 6.66
CA MET A 166 -5.53 -1.81 5.56
C MET A 166 -6.74 -0.90 5.74
N TYR A 167 -6.86 0.08 4.86
CA TYR A 167 -7.96 1.02 4.79
C TYR A 167 -9.03 0.51 3.82
N GLU A 168 -10.21 0.19 4.34
CA GLU A 168 -11.38 -0.18 3.53
C GLU A 168 -12.14 1.09 3.12
N MET A 169 -12.39 1.22 1.82
CA MET A 169 -13.16 2.31 1.21
C MET A 169 -14.32 1.76 0.39
N TYR A 170 -15.40 2.54 0.33
CA TYR A 170 -16.66 2.15 -0.29
C TYR A 170 -17.16 3.21 -1.28
N GLY A 171 -17.79 2.75 -2.35
CA GLY A 171 -18.50 3.56 -3.32
C GLY A 171 -20.01 3.52 -3.08
N ARG A 172 -20.71 4.47 -3.69
CA ARG A 172 -22.17 4.45 -3.76
C ARG A 172 -22.67 3.50 -4.85
#